data_AF-E3NU33-F1
#
_entry.id   AF-E3NU33-F1
#
_cell.length_a   1.000
_cell.length_b   1.000
_cell.length_c   1.000
_cell.angle_alpha   90.00
_cell.angle_beta   90.00
_cell.angle_gamma   90.00
#
_symmetry.space_group_name_H-M   'P 1'
#
loop_
_entity.id
_entity.type
_entity.pdbx_description
1 polymer ?
#
loop_
_entity_poly.entity_id
_entity_poly.type
_entity_poly.pdbx_seq_one_letter_code
_entity_poly.pdbx_strand_id
1 'polypeptide(L)'
;MPISYCVSSKKASVVSESVVGNFTGHEHVNLIVARGNRIDVQLVSPEGLKNVCEIPIYGQVLTMALVRCKREKRQSLVVVTEKWQMAVLTYRDGKVITRTAGALADQSGRASDNLFSLTIHRSGLVAIRAYEGSVKMIQWEPGTDVRSFNVRFDYPNVSDFKFIDTGVDDTYRIAFIYDDDHGKHLQFSDLNMHDKELHTFSRQASIAADASVLIPVPAPISGVLVLAANSILYKS
;
A
#
# COMPACT_ATOMS: atom_id res chain seq x y z
N MET A 1 -16.85 -23.64 -35.11
CA MET A 1 -16.47 -22.79 -33.97
C MET A 1 -15.11 -22.17 -34.26
N PRO A 2 -14.90 -20.86 -34.07
CA PRO A 2 -13.58 -20.27 -34.27
C PRO A 2 -12.64 -20.72 -33.14
N ILE A 3 -11.42 -21.10 -33.51
CA ILE A 3 -10.32 -21.39 -32.59
C ILE A 3 -9.27 -20.31 -32.82
N SER A 4 -8.93 -19.55 -31.78
CA SER A 4 -7.96 -18.46 -31.85
C SER A 4 -6.78 -18.72 -30.93
N TYR A 5 -5.58 -18.38 -31.41
CA TYR A 5 -4.34 -18.38 -30.63
C TYR A 5 -3.89 -16.93 -30.41
N CYS A 6 -3.75 -16.52 -29.15
CA CYS A 6 -3.32 -15.18 -28.78
C CYS A 6 -1.96 -15.26 -28.09
N VAL A 7 -0.99 -14.48 -28.58
CA VAL A 7 0.37 -14.40 -28.02
C VAL A 7 0.87 -12.96 -28.06
N SER A 8 1.61 -12.54 -27.03
CA SER A 8 2.22 -11.22 -27.00
C SER A 8 3.46 -11.17 -27.88
N SER A 9 3.48 -10.30 -28.89
CA SER A 9 4.67 -10.03 -29.71
C SER A 9 5.74 -9.25 -28.94
N LYS A 10 5.32 -8.29 -28.10
CA LYS A 10 6.20 -7.48 -27.25
C LYS A 10 5.69 -7.46 -25.82
N LYS A 11 6.61 -7.48 -24.86
CA LYS A 11 6.30 -7.30 -23.44
C LYS A 11 5.80 -5.87 -23.17
N ALA A 12 4.94 -5.70 -22.16
CA ALA A 12 4.52 -4.38 -21.70
C ALA A 12 5.75 -3.56 -21.26
N SER A 13 5.84 -2.31 -21.71
CA SER A 13 6.98 -1.44 -21.42
C SER A 13 6.66 -0.29 -20.47
N VAL A 14 5.38 0.07 -20.33
CA VAL A 14 4.90 1.11 -19.41
C VAL A 14 5.21 0.68 -17.97
N VAL A 15 5.81 1.59 -17.20
CA VAL A 15 5.99 1.42 -15.76
C VAL A 15 4.70 1.88 -15.09
N SER A 16 4.03 0.98 -14.38
CA SER A 16 2.84 1.32 -13.59
C SER A 16 3.21 1.74 -12.17
N GLU A 17 4.18 1.05 -11.56
CA GLU A 17 4.58 1.27 -10.17
C GLU A 17 6.06 1.00 -9.97
N SER A 18 6.66 1.61 -8.95
CA SER A 18 8.03 1.32 -8.53
C SER A 18 8.23 1.47 -7.04
N VAL A 19 9.01 0.59 -6.43
CA VAL A 19 9.37 0.66 -5.01
C VAL A 19 10.85 0.36 -4.81
N VAL A 20 11.44 0.98 -3.80
CA VAL A 20 12.85 0.80 -3.43
C VAL A 20 12.97 0.21 -2.04
N GLY A 21 13.82 -0.79 -1.86
CA GLY A 21 14.12 -1.36 -0.55
C GLY A 21 14.91 -2.67 -0.60
N ASN A 22 14.91 -3.42 0.50
CA ASN A 22 15.79 -4.56 0.74
C ASN A 22 15.07 -5.90 0.49
N PHE A 23 14.82 -6.24 -0.77
CA PHE A 23 14.06 -7.45 -1.13
C PHE A 23 14.95 -8.69 -1.31
N THR A 24 16.07 -8.57 -2.02
CA THR A 24 16.94 -9.72 -2.33
C THR A 24 17.96 -10.03 -1.22
N GLY A 25 18.26 -9.05 -0.37
CA GLY A 25 19.22 -9.14 0.73
C GLY A 25 19.07 -7.98 1.71
N HIS A 26 19.59 -8.11 2.93
CA HIS A 26 19.48 -7.06 3.97
C HIS A 26 20.26 -5.79 3.61
N GLU A 27 21.47 -5.93 3.08
CA GLU A 27 22.34 -4.82 2.65
C GLU A 27 22.09 -4.42 1.19
N HIS A 28 21.20 -5.12 0.48
CA HIS A 28 20.95 -4.86 -0.93
C HIS A 28 19.92 -3.75 -1.07
N VAL A 29 20.24 -2.73 -1.85
CA VAL A 29 19.23 -1.75 -2.30
C VAL A 29 18.66 -2.25 -3.62
N ASN A 30 17.38 -2.58 -3.64
CA ASN A 30 16.69 -3.04 -4.83
C ASN A 30 15.75 -1.97 -5.36
N LEU A 31 15.77 -1.78 -6.68
CA LEU A 31 14.72 -1.09 -7.42
C LEU A 31 13.79 -2.16 -8.00
N ILE A 32 12.52 -2.10 -7.63
CA ILE A 32 11.50 -3.05 -8.07
C ILE A 32 10.50 -2.27 -8.92
N VAL A 33 10.24 -2.72 -10.15
CA VAL A 33 9.46 -1.98 -11.15
C VAL A 33 8.37 -2.87 -11.72
N ALA A 34 7.12 -2.46 -11.61
CA ALA A 34 5.99 -3.14 -12.22
C ALA A 34 5.73 -2.62 -13.64
N ARG A 35 5.54 -3.55 -14.59
CA ARG A 35 5.20 -3.28 -15.99
C ARG A 35 4.04 -4.17 -16.43
N GLY A 36 2.82 -3.69 -16.23
CA GLY A 36 1.60 -4.44 -16.49
C GLY A 36 1.51 -5.69 -15.62
N ASN A 37 1.76 -6.87 -16.22
CA ASN A 37 1.67 -8.17 -15.54
C ASN A 37 3.03 -8.76 -15.13
N ARG A 38 4.06 -7.92 -15.02
CA ARG A 38 5.44 -8.31 -14.71
C ARG A 38 6.04 -7.37 -13.69
N ILE A 39 6.95 -7.89 -12.88
CA ILE A 39 7.73 -7.12 -11.93
C ILE A 39 9.22 -7.40 -12.16
N ASP A 40 9.98 -6.37 -12.51
CA ASP A 40 11.43 -6.44 -12.67
C ASP A 40 12.09 -6.12 -11.32
N VAL A 41 12.98 -6.97 -10.86
CA VAL A 41 13.78 -6.75 -9.64
C VAL A 41 15.22 -6.46 -10.03
N GLN A 42 15.71 -5.28 -9.67
CA GLN A 42 17.04 -4.80 -9.98
C GLN A 42 17.81 -4.52 -8.69
N LEU A 43 19.12 -4.79 -8.69
CA LEU A 43 20.04 -4.39 -7.64
C LEU A 43 20.71 -3.08 -8.04
N VAL A 44 20.70 -2.11 -7.14
CA VAL A 44 21.44 -0.85 -7.30
C VAL A 44 22.90 -1.12 -6.97
N SER A 45 23.79 -0.89 -7.93
CA SER A 45 25.24 -0.98 -7.77
C SER A 45 25.91 0.33 -8.22
N PRO A 46 27.20 0.55 -7.89
CA PRO A 46 27.93 1.73 -8.36
C PRO A 46 27.97 1.88 -9.88
N GLU A 47 27.93 0.77 -10.62
CA GLU A 47 27.94 0.73 -12.09
C GLU A 47 26.55 0.96 -12.71
N GLY A 48 25.49 0.99 -11.89
CA GLY A 48 24.12 1.20 -12.33
C GLY A 48 23.14 0.14 -11.80
N LEU A 49 22.14 -0.21 -12.61
CA LEU A 49 21.08 -1.16 -12.24
C LEU A 49 21.38 -2.53 -12.83
N LYS A 50 21.62 -3.51 -11.95
CA LYS A 50 21.83 -4.91 -12.33
C LYS A 50 20.52 -5.68 -12.20
N ASN A 51 19.99 -6.19 -13.31
CA ASN A 51 18.82 -7.06 -13.28
C ASN A 51 19.10 -8.33 -12.47
N VAL A 52 18.22 -8.66 -11.52
CA VAL A 52 18.31 -9.86 -10.69
C VAL A 52 17.34 -10.92 -11.18
N CYS A 53 16.05 -10.58 -11.27
CA CYS A 53 15.01 -11.49 -11.75
C CYS A 53 13.78 -10.73 -12.28
N GLU A 54 12.95 -11.43 -13.06
CA GLU A 54 11.64 -10.98 -13.52
C GLU A 54 10.58 -11.89 -12.90
N ILE A 55 9.54 -11.31 -12.31
CA ILE A 55 8.43 -12.02 -11.66
C ILE A 55 7.18 -11.90 -12.54
N PRO A 56 6.70 -12.99 -13.16
CA PRO A 56 5.43 -12.98 -13.87
C PRO A 56 4.26 -12.98 -12.88
N ILE A 57 3.26 -12.13 -13.12
CA ILE A 57 2.02 -12.04 -12.35
C ILE A 57 0.85 -12.45 -13.24
N TYR A 58 -0.02 -13.33 -12.75
CA TYR A 58 -1.26 -13.70 -13.43
C TYR A 58 -2.36 -12.66 -13.18
N GLY A 59 -2.13 -11.45 -13.68
CA GLY A 59 -3.00 -10.28 -13.52
C GLY A 59 -2.21 -9.00 -13.77
N GLN A 60 -2.91 -7.90 -14.01
CA GLN A 60 -2.27 -6.57 -14.05
C GLN A 60 -1.96 -6.14 -12.62
N VAL A 61 -0.74 -5.67 -12.38
CA VAL A 61 -0.32 -5.13 -11.08
C VAL A 61 -0.98 -3.77 -10.88
N LEU A 62 -1.86 -3.67 -9.89
CA LEU A 62 -2.53 -2.43 -9.49
C LEU A 62 -1.63 -1.60 -8.58
N THR A 63 -0.99 -2.24 -7.60
CA THR A 63 -0.06 -1.58 -6.69
C THR A 63 0.95 -2.58 -6.14
N MET A 64 2.04 -2.07 -5.58
CA MET A 64 2.96 -2.86 -4.78
C MET A 64 3.61 -2.04 -3.66
N ALA A 65 4.00 -2.73 -2.58
CA ALA A 65 4.72 -2.10 -1.49
C ALA A 65 5.61 -3.12 -0.76
N LEU A 66 6.63 -2.62 -0.07
CA LEU A 66 7.54 -3.45 0.72
C LEU A 66 7.10 -3.48 2.17
N VAL A 67 7.03 -4.69 2.73
CA VAL A 67 6.73 -4.93 4.14
C VAL A 67 7.90 -5.62 4.81
N ARG A 68 8.24 -5.21 6.03
CA ARG A 68 9.21 -5.92 6.86
C ARG A 68 8.47 -6.67 7.95
N CYS A 69 8.58 -7.99 7.97
CA CYS A 69 8.04 -8.80 9.06
C CYS A 69 8.84 -8.58 10.33
N LYS A 70 8.18 -8.67 11.49
CA LYS A 70 8.86 -8.73 12.79
C LYS A 70 9.88 -9.88 12.74
N ARG A 71 11.13 -9.59 13.09
CA ARG A 71 12.30 -10.51 13.10
C ARG A 71 12.94 -10.83 11.74
N GLU A 72 12.44 -10.28 10.63
CA GLU A 72 13.09 -10.47 9.33
C GLU A 72 14.02 -9.33 8.96
N LYS A 73 15.19 -9.73 8.45
CA LYS A 73 16.19 -8.79 7.93
C LYS A 73 15.82 -8.28 6.53
N ARG A 74 15.07 -9.06 5.76
CA ARG A 74 14.68 -8.71 4.38
C ARG A 74 13.23 -8.28 4.35
N GLN A 75 12.89 -7.45 3.38
CA GLN A 75 11.52 -7.07 3.11
C GLN A 75 10.88 -8.09 2.18
N SER A 76 9.59 -8.31 2.38
CA SER A 76 8.71 -9.02 1.45
C SER A 76 7.99 -8.00 0.57
N LEU A 77 7.62 -8.42 -0.64
CA LEU A 77 6.90 -7.58 -1.60
C LEU A 77 5.41 -7.93 -1.53
N VAL A 78 4.58 -6.98 -1.12
CA VAL A 78 3.13 -7.05 -1.26
C VAL A 78 2.77 -6.62 -2.67
N VAL A 79 2.01 -7.45 -3.38
CA VAL A 79 1.50 -7.16 -4.72
C VAL A 79 -0.01 -7.28 -4.69
N VAL A 80 -0.71 -6.28 -5.22
CA VAL A 80 -2.16 -6.31 -5.42
C VAL A 80 -2.44 -6.16 -6.90
N THR A 81 -3.34 -6.99 -7.43
CA THR A 81 -3.75 -6.97 -8.84
C THR A 81 -5.06 -6.21 -9.04
N GLU A 82 -5.35 -5.80 -10.27
CA GLU A 82 -6.64 -5.16 -10.63
C GLU A 82 -7.86 -6.06 -10.38
N LYS A 83 -7.66 -7.39 -10.33
CA LYS A 83 -8.70 -8.37 -9.95
C LYS A 83 -8.77 -8.61 -8.43
N TRP A 84 -8.21 -7.70 -7.64
CA TRP A 84 -8.22 -7.75 -6.17
C TRP A 84 -7.62 -9.03 -5.61
N GLN A 85 -6.63 -9.61 -6.28
CA GLN A 85 -5.81 -10.67 -5.71
C GLN A 85 -4.57 -10.04 -5.09
N MET A 86 -4.29 -10.40 -3.84
CA MET A 86 -3.09 -10.04 -3.12
C MET A 86 -2.15 -11.24 -3.01
N ALA A 87 -0.85 -10.99 -3.13
CA ALA A 87 0.19 -11.94 -2.77
C ALA A 87 1.30 -11.24 -1.99
N VAL A 88 1.91 -11.96 -1.06
CA VAL A 88 3.14 -11.53 -0.39
C VAL A 88 4.27 -12.42 -0.85
N LEU A 89 5.26 -11.83 -1.51
CA LEU A 89 6.37 -12.51 -2.13
C LEU A 89 7.66 -12.29 -1.33
N THR A 90 8.56 -13.27 -1.32
CA THR A 90 9.90 -13.14 -0.73
C THR A 90 10.96 -13.70 -1.67
N TYR A 91 12.18 -13.18 -1.56
CA TYR A 91 13.32 -13.69 -2.32
C TYR A 91 14.23 -14.55 -1.44
N ARG A 92 14.31 -15.84 -1.77
CA ARG A 92 15.08 -16.84 -1.04
C ARG A 92 15.78 -17.78 -2.01
N ASP A 93 17.06 -18.03 -1.77
CA ASP A 93 17.88 -19.00 -2.52
C ASP A 93 17.82 -18.80 -4.04
N GLY A 94 17.87 -17.55 -4.48
CA GLY A 94 17.84 -17.19 -5.91
C GLY A 94 16.45 -17.23 -6.55
N LYS A 95 15.39 -17.48 -5.77
CA LYS A 95 14.03 -17.66 -6.26
C LYS A 95 13.04 -16.77 -5.52
N VAL A 96 11.96 -16.41 -6.21
CA VAL A 96 10.81 -15.73 -5.60
C VAL A 96 9.81 -16.77 -5.15
N ILE A 97 9.39 -16.68 -3.89
CA ILE A 97 8.48 -17.61 -3.23
C ILE A 97 7.26 -16.82 -2.74
N THR A 98 6.06 -17.34 -3.02
CA THR A 98 4.81 -16.83 -2.46
C THR A 98 4.68 -17.28 -1.01
N ARG A 99 4.64 -16.33 -0.07
CA ARG A 99 4.45 -16.60 1.36
C ARG A 99 3.00 -16.82 1.73
N THR A 100 2.13 -16.04 1.11
CA THR A 100 0.68 -16.09 1.26
C THR A 100 0.05 -15.39 0.05
N ALA A 101 -1.18 -15.78 -0.27
CA ALA A 101 -1.99 -15.14 -1.29
C ALA A 101 -3.47 -15.24 -0.91
N GLY A 102 -4.28 -14.31 -1.41
CA GLY A 102 -5.72 -14.30 -1.13
C GLY A 102 -6.47 -13.25 -1.93
N ALA A 103 -7.78 -13.46 -2.03
CA ALA A 103 -8.69 -12.49 -2.63
C ALA A 103 -9.05 -11.40 -1.61
N LEU A 104 -9.02 -10.14 -2.06
CA LEU A 104 -9.40 -8.96 -1.29
C LEU A 104 -10.78 -8.41 -1.66
N ALA A 105 -11.39 -8.91 -2.74
CA ALA A 105 -12.68 -8.41 -3.21
C ALA A 105 -13.76 -8.59 -2.13
N ASP A 106 -14.40 -7.49 -1.75
CA ASP A 106 -15.66 -7.55 -0.99
C ASP A 106 -16.82 -7.74 -1.95
N GLN A 107 -17.76 -8.60 -1.56
CA GLN A 107 -18.92 -8.95 -2.39
C GLN A 107 -19.97 -7.81 -2.45
N SER A 108 -19.92 -6.84 -1.53
CA SER A 108 -21.00 -5.87 -1.33
C SER A 108 -20.54 -4.39 -1.25
N GLY A 109 -19.28 -4.08 -1.56
CA GLY A 109 -18.74 -2.72 -1.47
C GLY A 109 -18.79 -1.97 -2.81
N ARG A 110 -19.21 -0.71 -2.80
CA ARG A 110 -19.01 0.20 -3.94
C ARG A 110 -17.54 0.59 -4.02
N ALA A 111 -16.90 0.29 -5.15
CA ALA A 111 -15.53 0.69 -5.41
C ALA A 111 -15.43 2.22 -5.33
N SER A 112 -14.33 2.69 -4.74
CA SER A 112 -14.02 4.10 -4.63
C SER A 112 -13.84 4.77 -5.98
N ASP A 113 -14.42 5.96 -6.15
CA ASP A 113 -14.06 6.85 -7.26
C ASP A 113 -12.71 7.57 -7.01
N ASN A 114 -12.25 7.62 -5.75
CA ASN A 114 -10.95 8.16 -5.34
C ASN A 114 -9.80 7.17 -5.55
N LEU A 115 -8.57 7.70 -5.55
CA LEU A 115 -7.34 6.94 -5.73
C LEU A 115 -7.25 5.75 -4.77
N PHE A 116 -6.89 4.59 -5.32
CA PHE A 116 -6.52 3.42 -4.52
C PHE A 116 -5.33 3.77 -3.62
N SER A 117 -5.47 3.53 -2.31
CA SER A 117 -4.37 3.73 -1.35
C SER A 117 -4.01 2.42 -0.69
N LEU A 118 -2.73 2.04 -0.77
CA LEU A 118 -2.11 1.01 0.05
C LEU A 118 -1.06 1.66 0.95
N THR A 119 -1.15 1.37 2.24
CA THR A 119 -0.16 1.82 3.23
C THR A 119 0.14 0.69 4.20
N ILE A 120 1.35 0.68 4.75
CA ILE A 120 1.85 -0.42 5.59
C ILE A 120 2.32 0.17 6.90
N HIS A 121 1.74 -0.30 8.00
CA HIS A 121 2.21 0.04 9.33
C HIS A 121 3.54 -0.66 9.61
N ARG A 122 4.38 -0.06 10.47
CA ARG A 122 5.67 -0.63 10.91
C ARG A 122 5.56 -2.08 11.43
N SER A 123 4.43 -2.42 12.06
CA SER A 123 4.13 -3.78 12.53
C SER A 123 4.00 -4.84 11.42
N GLY A 124 3.81 -4.43 10.16
CA GLY A 124 3.47 -5.29 9.03
C GLY A 124 1.99 -5.34 8.66
N LEU A 125 1.11 -4.68 9.44
CA LEU A 125 -0.31 -4.50 9.10
C LEU A 125 -0.44 -3.70 7.80
N VAL A 126 -1.14 -4.26 6.82
CA VAL A 126 -1.41 -3.60 5.54
C VAL A 126 -2.80 -3.00 5.59
N ALA A 127 -2.96 -1.76 5.12
CA ALA A 127 -4.27 -1.15 4.97
C ALA A 127 -4.49 -0.76 3.51
N ILE A 128 -5.67 -1.10 3.01
CA ILE A 128 -6.09 -0.83 1.63
C ILE A 128 -7.41 -0.07 1.65
N ARG A 129 -7.41 1.16 1.12
CA ARG A 129 -8.61 1.94 0.86
C ARG A 129 -9.04 1.72 -0.59
N ALA A 130 -10.07 0.90 -0.73
CA ALA A 130 -10.60 0.44 -2.02
C ALA A 130 -12.09 0.74 -2.21
N TYR A 131 -12.84 0.75 -1.11
CA TYR A 131 -14.29 0.92 -1.09
C TYR A 131 -14.65 2.21 -0.37
N GLU A 132 -15.77 2.83 -0.73
CA GLU A 132 -16.29 4.01 -0.04
C GLU A 132 -16.63 3.70 1.44
N GLY A 133 -16.42 4.68 2.31
CA GLY A 133 -16.77 4.60 3.74
C GLY A 133 -16.01 3.55 4.57
N SER A 134 -15.02 2.84 4.02
CA SER A 134 -14.23 1.88 4.78
C SER A 134 -12.80 1.70 4.28
N VAL A 135 -11.95 1.21 5.17
CA VAL A 135 -10.59 0.75 4.88
C VAL A 135 -10.44 -0.70 5.30
N LYS A 136 -9.86 -1.51 4.43
CA LYS A 136 -9.60 -2.93 4.68
C LYS A 136 -8.25 -3.07 5.36
N MET A 137 -8.26 -3.59 6.59
CA MET A 137 -7.08 -3.94 7.36
C MET A 137 -6.73 -5.40 7.10
N ILE A 138 -5.48 -5.67 6.73
CA ILE A 138 -5.00 -6.98 6.29
C ILE A 138 -3.84 -7.41 7.17
N GLN A 139 -4.09 -8.50 7.89
CA GLN A 139 -3.10 -9.22 8.66
C GLN A 139 -2.69 -10.47 7.88
N TRP A 140 -1.39 -10.73 7.86
CA TRP A 140 -0.86 -11.85 7.12
C TRP A 140 0.28 -12.48 7.91
N GLU A 141 0.34 -13.81 7.83
CA GLU A 141 1.44 -14.60 8.37
C GLU A 141 1.95 -15.56 7.29
N PRO A 142 3.21 -15.98 7.36
CA PRO A 142 3.78 -16.87 6.35
C PRO A 142 3.11 -18.25 6.44
N GLY A 143 2.63 -18.77 5.31
CA GLY A 143 2.00 -20.09 5.25
C GLY A 143 0.55 -20.13 5.75
N THR A 144 -0.03 -19.00 6.15
CA THR A 144 -1.46 -18.90 6.47
C THR A 144 -2.21 -18.15 5.39
N ASP A 145 -3.52 -18.34 5.35
CA ASP A 145 -4.39 -17.48 4.54
C ASP A 145 -4.34 -16.03 5.04
N VAL A 146 -4.56 -15.11 4.10
CA VAL A 146 -4.66 -13.68 4.39
C VAL A 146 -5.92 -13.43 5.21
N ARG A 147 -5.78 -12.83 6.39
CA ARG A 147 -6.90 -12.42 7.24
C ARG A 147 -7.16 -10.94 7.04
N SER A 148 -8.42 -10.55 6.95
CA SER A 148 -8.76 -9.13 6.84
C SER A 148 -10.05 -8.80 7.57
N PHE A 149 -10.18 -7.52 7.90
CA PHE A 149 -11.42 -6.94 8.41
C PHE A 149 -11.56 -5.52 7.87
N ASN A 150 -12.80 -5.07 7.73
CA ASN A 150 -13.09 -3.72 7.29
C ASN A 150 -13.33 -2.84 8.51
N VAL A 151 -12.72 -1.67 8.50
CA VAL A 151 -12.92 -0.61 9.49
C VAL A 151 -13.70 0.50 8.80
N ARG A 152 -14.83 0.89 9.38
CA ARG A 152 -15.66 1.96 8.85
C ARG A 152 -15.08 3.31 9.22
N PHE A 153 -15.14 4.24 8.29
CA PHE A 153 -14.95 5.65 8.60
C PHE A 153 -16.26 6.24 9.10
N ASP A 154 -16.17 7.19 10.01
CA ASP A 154 -17.31 8.03 10.39
C ASP A 154 -17.70 9.02 9.26
N TYR A 155 -16.83 9.16 8.25
CA TYR A 155 -16.98 10.10 7.14
C TYR A 155 -17.06 9.34 5.81
N PRO A 156 -18.05 9.65 4.94
CA PRO A 156 -18.25 8.90 3.70
C PRO A 156 -17.15 9.18 2.66
N ASN A 157 -16.69 10.44 2.56
CA ASN A 157 -15.85 10.91 1.46
C ASN A 157 -14.38 11.05 1.86
N VAL A 158 -13.71 9.92 2.06
CA VAL A 158 -12.26 9.90 2.35
C VAL A 158 -11.44 9.90 1.06
N SER A 159 -10.58 10.89 0.81
CA SER A 159 -9.83 11.00 -0.45
C SER A 159 -8.45 10.35 -0.43
N ASP A 160 -7.72 10.46 0.68
CA ASP A 160 -6.44 9.74 0.88
C ASP A 160 -6.34 9.28 2.33
N PHE A 161 -5.57 8.21 2.55
CA PHE A 161 -5.41 7.50 3.81
C PHE A 161 -3.98 6.98 3.93
N LYS A 162 -3.32 7.22 5.07
CA LYS A 162 -1.97 6.72 5.36
C LYS A 162 -1.80 6.35 6.84
N PHE A 163 -0.97 5.34 7.12
CA PHE A 163 -0.41 5.15 8.45
C PHE A 163 0.61 6.25 8.76
N ILE A 164 0.65 6.66 10.02
CA ILE A 164 1.64 7.60 10.54
C ILE A 164 2.70 6.81 11.29
N ASP A 165 3.97 7.10 11.01
CA ASP A 165 5.07 6.50 11.76
C ASP A 165 5.25 7.23 13.10
N THR A 166 4.66 6.68 14.15
CA THR A 166 4.80 7.18 15.52
C THR A 166 6.10 6.73 16.18
N GLY A 167 6.86 5.83 15.53
CA GLY A 167 8.01 5.14 16.13
C GLY A 167 7.63 4.03 17.12
N VAL A 168 6.34 3.78 17.36
CA VAL A 168 5.83 2.78 18.30
C VAL A 168 5.10 1.67 17.55
N ASP A 169 5.55 0.42 17.71
CA ASP A 169 5.05 -0.74 16.94
C ASP A 169 3.58 -1.10 17.22
N ASP A 170 3.06 -0.76 18.39
CA ASP A 170 1.71 -1.13 18.85
C ASP A 170 0.73 0.06 18.81
N THR A 171 1.15 1.21 18.28
CA THR A 171 0.30 2.40 18.07
C THR A 171 -0.05 2.55 16.60
N TYR A 172 -1.25 2.15 16.22
CA TYR A 172 -1.76 2.20 14.85
C TYR A 172 -2.40 3.55 14.53
N ARG A 173 -1.58 4.60 14.46
CA ARG A 173 -2.05 5.94 14.10
C ARG A 173 -2.22 6.08 12.60
N ILE A 174 -3.35 6.64 12.20
CA ILE A 174 -3.69 6.91 10.81
C ILE A 174 -4.02 8.38 10.60
N ALA A 175 -3.76 8.88 9.40
CA ALA A 175 -4.24 10.15 8.91
C ALA A 175 -5.04 9.93 7.63
N PHE A 176 -6.14 10.68 7.48
CA PHE A 176 -6.91 10.69 6.25
C PHE A 176 -7.54 12.05 5.99
N ILE A 177 -7.68 12.38 4.70
CA ILE A 177 -8.41 13.56 4.25
C ILE A 177 -9.85 13.14 4.01
N TYR A 178 -10.80 13.89 4.56
CA TYR A 178 -12.21 13.70 4.26
C TYR A 178 -12.87 15.01 3.84
N ASP A 179 -13.99 14.90 3.13
CA ASP A 179 -14.80 16.02 2.64
C ASP A 179 -16.22 15.96 3.22
N ASP A 180 -16.77 17.11 3.61
CA ASP A 180 -18.14 17.29 4.06
C ASP A 180 -18.74 18.59 3.48
N ASP A 181 -19.95 18.97 3.90
CA ASP A 181 -20.63 20.17 3.40
C ASP A 181 -19.88 21.48 3.69
N HIS A 182 -18.87 21.45 4.56
CA HIS A 182 -18.01 22.57 4.95
C HIS A 182 -16.61 22.52 4.32
N GLY A 183 -16.36 21.54 3.45
CA GLY A 183 -15.14 21.38 2.67
C GLY A 183 -14.23 20.28 3.20
N LYS A 184 -12.92 20.40 2.91
CA LYS A 184 -11.94 19.36 3.26
C LYS A 184 -11.33 19.54 4.63
N HIS A 185 -11.13 18.40 5.28
CA HIS A 185 -10.59 18.30 6.63
C HIS A 185 -9.52 17.20 6.69
N LEU A 186 -8.59 17.35 7.64
CA LEU A 186 -7.61 16.32 7.96
C LEU A 186 -7.94 15.72 9.32
N GLN A 187 -8.07 14.40 9.37
CA GLN A 187 -8.37 13.64 10.57
C GLN A 187 -7.20 12.73 10.94
N PHE A 188 -6.85 12.73 12.22
CA PHE A 188 -5.95 11.75 12.82
C PHE A 188 -6.78 10.84 13.73
N SER A 189 -6.62 9.54 13.58
CA SER A 189 -7.30 8.56 14.41
C SER A 189 -6.36 7.45 14.82
N ASP A 190 -6.61 6.83 15.96
CA ASP A 190 -5.93 5.62 16.39
C ASP A 190 -6.86 4.43 16.14
N LEU A 191 -6.33 3.40 15.47
CA LEU A 191 -7.04 2.16 15.23
C LEU A 191 -6.94 1.25 16.46
N ASN A 192 -8.09 0.88 17.00
CA ASN A 192 -8.19 -0.17 18.00
C ASN A 192 -8.33 -1.53 17.29
N MET A 193 -7.31 -2.38 17.42
CA MET A 193 -7.28 -3.70 16.77
C MET A 193 -8.25 -4.71 17.39
N HIS A 194 -8.66 -4.51 18.65
CA HIS A 194 -9.62 -5.39 19.34
C HIS A 194 -11.04 -5.08 18.86
N ASP A 195 -11.43 -3.82 18.98
CA ASP A 195 -12.79 -3.35 18.64
C ASP A 195 -12.97 -3.18 17.13
N LYS A 196 -11.87 -3.08 16.38
CA LYS A 196 -11.83 -2.84 14.92
C LYS A 196 -12.49 -1.51 14.55
N GLU A 197 -12.30 -0.51 15.40
CA GLU A 197 -12.86 0.83 15.28
C GLU A 197 -11.76 1.89 15.29
N LEU A 198 -12.09 3.05 14.72
CA LEU A 198 -11.23 4.23 14.74
C LEU A 198 -11.68 5.14 15.87
N HIS A 199 -10.73 5.58 16.69
CA HIS A 199 -10.98 6.63 17.67
C HIS A 199 -10.27 7.90 17.25
N THR A 200 -11.01 9.01 17.26
CA THR A 200 -10.45 10.33 16.93
C THR A 200 -9.32 10.66 17.89
N PHE A 201 -8.12 10.90 17.35
CA PHE A 201 -6.97 11.39 18.09
C PHE A 201 -6.89 12.93 18.03
N SER A 202 -6.92 13.48 16.81
CA SER A 202 -6.92 14.92 16.59
C SER A 202 -7.54 15.26 15.23
N ARG A 203 -7.94 16.51 15.05
CA ARG A 203 -8.51 17.02 13.80
C ARG A 203 -7.92 18.38 13.44
N GLN A 204 -7.68 18.59 12.16
CA GLN A 204 -7.45 19.89 11.58
C GLN A 204 -8.62 20.21 10.63
N ALA A 205 -9.45 21.16 11.03
CA ALA A 205 -10.54 21.61 10.18
C ALA A 205 -10.04 22.51 9.05
N SER A 206 -10.77 22.51 7.92
CA SER A 206 -10.63 23.46 6.82
C SER A 206 -9.20 23.53 6.27
N ILE A 207 -8.76 22.42 5.67
CA ILE A 207 -7.55 22.41 4.84
C ILE A 207 -7.89 22.93 3.43
N ALA A 208 -6.89 23.12 2.58
CA ALA A 208 -7.09 23.55 1.20
C ALA A 208 -8.06 22.62 0.45
N ALA A 209 -9.03 23.18 -0.29
CA ALA A 209 -10.09 22.42 -0.95
C ALA A 209 -9.57 21.45 -2.04
N ASP A 210 -8.40 21.74 -2.60
CA ASP A 210 -7.69 20.93 -3.57
C ASP A 210 -6.67 19.95 -2.94
N ALA A 211 -6.59 19.90 -1.61
CA ALA A 211 -5.75 18.92 -0.91
C ALA A 211 -6.16 17.49 -1.30
N SER A 212 -5.16 16.68 -1.67
CA SER A 212 -5.40 15.35 -2.24
C SER A 212 -4.38 14.29 -1.86
N VAL A 213 -3.18 14.67 -1.40
CA VAL A 213 -2.10 13.72 -1.11
C VAL A 213 -1.59 13.91 0.31
N LEU A 214 -1.48 12.79 1.03
CA LEU A 214 -0.82 12.68 2.32
C LEU A 214 0.53 11.97 2.16
N ILE A 215 1.56 12.60 2.72
CA ILE A 215 2.91 12.02 2.83
C ILE A 215 3.25 11.89 4.31
N PRO A 216 3.28 10.66 4.87
CA PRO A 216 3.74 10.42 6.23
C PRO A 216 5.20 10.84 6.39
N VAL A 217 5.48 11.58 7.45
CA VAL A 217 6.85 11.93 7.82
C VAL A 217 7.36 10.85 8.78
N PRO A 218 8.53 10.23 8.52
CA PRO A 218 9.07 9.19 9.40
C PRO A 218 9.32 9.68 10.83
N ALA A 219 9.33 8.75 11.79
CA ALA A 219 9.82 9.02 13.13
C ALA A 219 11.31 9.46 13.09
N PRO A 220 11.77 10.34 13.99
CA PRO A 220 11.08 10.82 15.19
C PRO A 220 10.20 12.06 14.98
N ILE A 221 10.20 12.68 13.79
CA ILE A 221 9.41 13.89 13.51
C ILE A 221 7.91 13.53 13.51
N SER A 222 7.55 12.42 12.86
CA SER A 222 6.16 11.94 12.74
C SER A 222 5.21 12.95 12.07
N GLY A 223 3.91 12.65 12.07
CA GLY A 223 2.90 13.47 11.40
C GLY A 223 2.86 13.26 9.88
N VAL A 224 2.26 14.22 9.18
CA VAL A 224 2.01 14.19 7.74
C VAL A 224 2.24 15.54 7.08
N LEU A 225 2.70 15.50 5.83
CA LEU A 225 2.56 16.60 4.88
C LEU A 225 1.28 16.39 4.08
N VAL A 226 0.50 17.46 3.95
CA VAL A 226 -0.69 17.54 3.10
C VAL A 226 -0.34 18.39 1.89
N LEU A 227 -0.44 17.80 0.70
CA LEU A 227 -0.19 18.51 -0.54
C LEU A 227 -1.50 18.96 -1.19
N ALA A 228 -1.50 20.22 -1.59
CA ALA A 228 -2.47 20.88 -2.47
C ALA A 228 -1.72 21.50 -3.66
N ALA A 229 -2.42 22.01 -4.67
CA ALA A 229 -1.79 22.55 -5.87
C ALA A 229 -0.88 23.75 -5.56
N ASN A 230 -1.28 24.59 -4.59
CA ASN A 230 -0.59 25.85 -4.26
C ASN A 230 -0.11 25.94 -2.81
N SER A 231 -0.22 24.87 -2.02
CA SER A 231 0.20 24.90 -0.61
C SER A 231 0.64 23.53 -0.10
N ILE A 232 1.54 23.54 0.88
CA ILE A 232 1.96 22.37 1.64
C ILE A 232 1.73 22.67 3.12
N LEU A 233 0.95 21.82 3.79
CA LEU A 233 0.70 21.91 5.23
C LEU A 233 1.39 20.74 5.93
N TYR A 234 2.21 21.03 6.94
CA TYR A 234 2.70 20.01 7.88
C TYR A 234 1.79 19.96 9.12
N LYS A 235 1.44 18.76 9.58
CA LYS A 235 0.66 18.54 10.80
C LYS A 235 1.10 17.25 11.51
N SER A 236 1.31 17.33 12.81
CA SER A 236 1.66 16.21 13.71
C SER A 236 0.67 16.05 14.84
#